data_AF-A0A194XBD9-F1
#
_entry.id   AF-A0A194XBD9-F1
#
_cell.length_a   1.000
_cell.length_b   1.000
_cell.length_c   1.000
_cell.angle_alpha   90.00
_cell.angle_beta   90.00
_cell.angle_gamma   90.00
#
_symmetry.space_group_name_H-M   'P 1'
#
loop_
_entity.id
_entity.type
_entity.pdbx_description
1 polymer ?
#
loop_
_entity_poly.entity_id
_entity_poly.type
_entity_poly.pdbx_seq_one_letter_code
_entity_poly.pdbx_strand_id
1 'polypeptide(L)'
;MDAASTSSASLKKRVKHTKVRTGCLTCKIRRVKCDETRPACLRCTKFDGQCDGYSTSKAKQNLTPRHETQNPAPFMQPRPLLPRSGKEDRTSFVPTLYRPVHVAKFRNEQEHLGFLSFRNPTISELSSLFPSSLWERVILQACQEETYVRDAVIAVGALFSCERRLVFDTENRKSWGGIENAPRYQFALQHYGNTIKTMRQQLPSMRGDQSLRTMLIGCILIVCFEAMQGNYVQSVTHAVGGHGVLQSWLTSKRRSNSPFFTKEWLTCPATSPAEDVVEDELVQAFARIDLQIMQYSLDPRGMEDHLLLGYEGSEAIRNMPLQFASIGEARSYLILVDRRTWHFLSSFALSQYEKRGREEDIDVSKHTDLNDVLSKDNNRAQIWQAESAAHPIYRTLPRNSREWKAASLLQIQAQTTRIYLHGWLRSDESWSDQFLPEFQWIVNRGKEIFDDDLIQNKHRFSFDGGFIHPLQTIGHYCREPNVRREAIALLRRIAAKELFWDGLMHASACEAQMKFEEEGMDIHGFIPESHRFQIRGGKVDMLNRIGTIIYRRMGRNEDGTLDERDSAFHYEYPFQSPAKGHCSMGSSAWQTMLLQYVQAMFV
;
A
#
# COMPACT_ATOMS: atom_id res chain seq x y z
N MET A 1 -18.18 -64.34 -6.84
CA MET A 1 -16.88 -65.04 -6.93
C MET A 1 -16.26 -64.56 -8.22
N ASP A 2 -15.18 -63.80 -8.13
CA ASP A 2 -13.95 -63.97 -8.91
C ASP A 2 -13.01 -62.80 -8.61
N ALA A 3 -11.88 -63.15 -8.03
CA ALA A 3 -10.79 -62.25 -7.69
C ALA A 3 -9.92 -62.03 -8.92
N ALA A 4 -9.50 -60.79 -9.15
CA ALA A 4 -8.38 -60.50 -10.04
C ALA A 4 -7.54 -59.34 -9.49
N SER A 5 -6.33 -59.72 -9.11
CA SER A 5 -5.13 -58.96 -8.80
C SER A 5 -4.89 -57.70 -9.63
N THR A 6 -4.50 -56.59 -8.98
CA THR A 6 -3.78 -55.49 -9.64
C THR A 6 -2.43 -55.25 -8.97
N SER A 7 -1.41 -55.53 -9.75
CA SER A 7 0.03 -55.43 -9.50
C SER A 7 0.53 -54.02 -9.20
N SER A 8 1.49 -53.91 -8.29
CA SER A 8 2.27 -52.71 -7.99
C SER A 8 3.13 -52.29 -9.18
N ALA A 9 2.79 -51.15 -9.80
CA ALA A 9 3.60 -50.53 -10.84
C ALA A 9 4.79 -49.78 -10.21
N SER A 10 5.99 -50.37 -10.30
CA SER A 10 7.25 -49.72 -9.95
C SER A 10 7.58 -48.60 -10.96
N LEU A 11 7.75 -47.37 -10.47
CA LEU A 11 8.22 -46.24 -11.27
C LEU A 11 9.68 -46.48 -11.71
N LYS A 12 9.89 -46.81 -12.99
CA LYS A 12 11.23 -46.94 -13.58
C LYS A 12 11.97 -45.60 -13.52
N LYS A 13 13.06 -45.55 -12.74
CA LYS A 13 14.02 -44.43 -12.71
C LYS A 13 14.63 -44.23 -14.10
N ARG A 14 14.57 -42.99 -14.61
CA ARG A 14 15.19 -42.58 -15.88
C ARG A 14 16.70 -42.67 -15.77
N VAL A 15 17.33 -43.51 -16.59
CA VAL A 15 18.79 -43.69 -16.65
C VAL A 15 19.46 -42.37 -17.07
N LYS A 16 20.38 -41.85 -16.25
CA LYS A 16 21.19 -40.68 -16.58
C LYS A 16 22.32 -41.10 -17.52
N HIS A 17 22.32 -40.59 -18.75
CA HIS A 17 23.43 -40.79 -19.69
C HIS A 17 24.50 -39.71 -19.55
N THR A 18 25.76 -40.13 -19.65
CA THR A 18 26.95 -39.25 -19.68
C THR A 18 26.90 -38.34 -20.91
N LYS A 19 27.04 -37.03 -20.70
CA LYS A 19 26.99 -36.03 -21.78
C LYS A 19 28.24 -36.15 -22.66
N VAL A 20 28.05 -36.42 -23.95
CA VAL A 20 29.13 -36.34 -24.96
C VAL A 20 29.35 -34.87 -25.32
N ARG A 21 30.55 -34.33 -25.06
CA ARG A 21 30.89 -32.92 -25.32
C ARG A 21 31.06 -32.60 -26.81
N THR A 22 31.25 -33.63 -27.64
CA THR A 22 31.63 -33.54 -29.06
C THR A 22 30.48 -33.76 -30.06
N GLY A 23 29.24 -33.94 -29.60
CA GLY A 23 28.09 -34.11 -30.49
C GLY A 23 27.77 -32.88 -31.38
N CYS A 24 27.10 -33.13 -32.52
CA CYS A 24 26.67 -32.07 -33.44
C CYS A 24 25.71 -31.09 -32.76
N LEU A 25 25.61 -29.88 -33.31
CA LEU A 25 24.81 -28.79 -32.73
C LEU A 25 23.32 -29.18 -32.65
N THR A 26 22.77 -29.78 -33.70
CA THR A 26 21.36 -30.22 -33.75
C THR A 26 21.04 -31.27 -32.67
N CYS A 27 21.92 -32.27 -32.46
CA CYS A 27 21.74 -33.26 -31.39
C CYS A 27 21.86 -32.63 -29.98
N LYS A 28 22.74 -31.63 -29.82
CA LYS A 28 22.86 -30.87 -28.56
C LYS A 28 21.59 -30.07 -28.25
N ILE A 29 21.02 -29.38 -29.24
CA ILE A 29 19.76 -28.63 -29.12
C ILE A 29 18.62 -29.59 -28.75
N ARG A 30 18.53 -30.73 -29.47
CA ARG A 30 17.50 -31.76 -29.23
C ARG A 30 17.72 -32.59 -27.95
N ARG A 31 18.81 -32.37 -27.22
CA ARG A 31 19.19 -33.11 -26.00
C ARG A 31 19.21 -34.63 -26.19
N VAL A 32 19.61 -35.10 -27.37
CA VAL A 32 19.80 -36.52 -27.71
C VAL A 32 21.28 -36.84 -27.92
N LYS A 33 21.71 -38.08 -27.62
CA LYS A 33 23.10 -38.52 -27.84
C LYS A 33 23.45 -38.47 -29.34
N CYS A 34 24.53 -37.80 -29.72
CA CYS A 34 25.03 -37.81 -31.10
C CYS A 34 25.90 -39.04 -31.34
N ASP A 35 25.85 -39.61 -32.54
CA ASP A 35 26.70 -40.71 -33.00
C ASP A 35 28.02 -40.23 -33.63
N GLU A 36 28.25 -38.91 -33.71
CA GLU A 36 29.52 -38.29 -34.11
C GLU A 36 30.02 -38.60 -35.55
N THR A 37 29.17 -39.22 -36.39
CA THR A 37 29.47 -39.44 -37.81
C THR A 37 29.52 -38.13 -38.60
N ARG A 38 30.50 -38.02 -39.50
CA ARG A 38 30.75 -36.83 -40.33
C ARG A 38 30.50 -37.17 -41.81
N PRO A 39 30.01 -36.23 -42.64
CA PRO A 39 29.77 -34.81 -42.36
C PRO A 39 28.48 -34.49 -41.58
N ALA A 40 27.51 -35.41 -41.55
CA ALA A 40 26.26 -35.27 -40.80
C ALA A 40 25.97 -36.55 -39.99
N CYS A 41 25.41 -36.38 -38.79
CA CYS A 41 25.18 -37.53 -37.90
C CYS A 41 23.96 -38.36 -38.33
N LEU A 42 23.99 -39.68 -38.17
CA LEU A 42 22.93 -40.59 -38.64
C LEU A 42 21.57 -40.31 -37.98
N ARG A 43 21.58 -39.75 -36.77
CA ARG A 43 20.36 -39.31 -36.07
C ARG A 43 19.72 -38.07 -36.66
N CYS A 44 20.51 -37.20 -37.28
CA CYS A 44 19.99 -36.03 -37.97
C CYS A 44 19.68 -36.33 -39.43
N THR A 45 20.25 -37.35 -40.05
CA THR A 45 19.82 -37.77 -41.40
C THR A 45 18.55 -38.63 -41.40
N LYS A 46 18.31 -39.42 -40.35
CA LYS A 46 17.04 -40.17 -40.19
C LYS A 46 15.88 -39.33 -39.68
N PHE A 47 16.17 -38.24 -38.99
CA PHE A 47 15.19 -37.23 -38.65
C PHE A 47 15.09 -36.34 -39.87
N ASP A 48 13.90 -36.03 -40.37
CA ASP A 48 13.69 -35.35 -41.65
C ASP A 48 14.06 -33.84 -41.61
N GLY A 49 15.15 -33.50 -40.93
CA GLY A 49 15.62 -32.14 -40.69
C GLY A 49 17.14 -32.03 -40.84
N GLN A 50 17.59 -30.88 -41.33
CA GLN A 50 18.99 -30.61 -41.67
C GLN A 50 19.93 -30.68 -40.44
N CYS A 51 21.11 -31.27 -40.61
CA CYS A 51 22.14 -31.37 -39.56
C CYS A 51 23.07 -30.16 -39.60
N ASP A 52 23.09 -29.34 -38.54
CA ASP A 52 23.89 -28.11 -38.42
C ASP A 52 25.40 -28.36 -38.19
N GLY A 53 25.85 -29.60 -38.33
CA GLY A 53 27.26 -29.98 -38.24
C GLY A 53 27.88 -29.90 -36.84
N TYR A 54 29.22 -29.97 -36.80
CA TYR A 54 30.04 -29.95 -35.58
C TYR A 54 30.76 -28.60 -35.45
N SER A 55 30.75 -28.02 -34.24
CA SER A 55 31.39 -26.72 -33.99
C SER A 55 32.90 -26.76 -34.25
N THR A 56 33.41 -25.85 -35.08
CA THR A 56 34.84 -25.65 -35.35
C THR A 56 35.38 -24.45 -34.57
N SER A 57 35.59 -24.59 -33.26
CA SER A 57 36.32 -23.57 -32.48
C SER A 57 37.82 -23.78 -32.67
N LYS A 58 38.47 -22.90 -33.45
CA LYS A 58 39.93 -22.90 -33.69
C LYS A 58 40.71 -22.67 -32.40
N ALA A 59 41.74 -23.50 -32.21
CA ALA A 59 42.73 -23.44 -31.14
C ALA A 59 43.70 -22.25 -31.30
N LYS A 60 44.18 -21.71 -30.17
CA LYS A 60 45.56 -21.19 -30.07
C LYS A 60 46.32 -22.08 -29.10
N GLN A 61 47.04 -23.05 -29.67
CA GLN A 61 48.16 -23.73 -29.04
C GLN A 61 49.42 -22.95 -29.42
N ASN A 62 50.21 -22.52 -28.44
CA ASN A 62 51.64 -22.29 -28.66
C ASN A 62 52.38 -23.32 -27.82
N LEU A 63 53.10 -24.19 -28.53
CA LEU A 63 54.01 -25.21 -28.04
C LEU A 63 55.40 -24.60 -27.84
N THR A 64 56.09 -24.96 -26.75
CA THR A 64 57.56 -25.06 -26.69
C THR A 64 57.95 -26.27 -25.82
N PRO A 65 59.15 -26.86 -26.05
CA PRO A 65 59.37 -28.30 -25.91
C PRO A 65 59.78 -28.79 -24.52
N ARG A 66 59.51 -30.08 -24.31
CA ARG A 66 59.81 -30.89 -23.12
C ARG A 66 61.31 -31.21 -23.05
N HIS A 67 61.96 -30.90 -21.93
CA HIS A 67 63.22 -31.54 -21.51
C HIS A 67 62.97 -32.27 -20.20
N GLU A 68 63.36 -33.55 -20.17
CA GLU A 68 63.31 -34.45 -19.02
C GLU A 68 64.39 -34.10 -17.99
N THR A 69 64.05 -34.12 -16.70
CA THR A 69 64.90 -34.68 -15.62
C THR A 69 64.11 -34.87 -14.29
N GLN A 70 64.00 -36.14 -13.90
CA GLN A 70 64.11 -36.76 -12.57
C GLN A 70 63.89 -35.94 -11.25
N ASN A 71 62.84 -36.33 -10.49
CA ASN A 71 62.66 -36.46 -9.00
C ASN A 71 63.16 -35.38 -8.00
N PRO A 72 62.67 -35.34 -6.72
CA PRO A 72 61.44 -35.87 -6.11
C PRO A 72 60.63 -34.78 -5.33
N ALA A 73 59.45 -35.14 -4.84
CA ALA A 73 58.54 -34.25 -4.10
C ALA A 73 59.08 -33.77 -2.72
N PRO A 74 58.66 -32.58 -2.26
CA PRO A 74 58.41 -32.36 -0.83
C PRO A 74 57.03 -31.78 -0.51
N PHE A 75 56.63 -32.10 0.72
CA PHE A 75 55.38 -31.81 1.42
C PHE A 75 55.08 -30.31 1.68
N MET A 76 53.78 -30.04 1.94
CA MET A 76 53.19 -28.99 2.82
C MET A 76 53.04 -27.51 2.33
N GLN A 77 51.80 -27.08 2.05
CA GLN A 77 50.88 -26.28 2.91
C GLN A 77 49.83 -25.51 2.07
N PRO A 78 48.53 -25.46 2.45
CA PRO A 78 47.55 -24.62 1.77
C PRO A 78 47.77 -23.15 2.11
N ARG A 79 48.07 -22.33 1.09
CA ARG A 79 48.18 -20.87 1.23
C ARG A 79 46.80 -20.26 1.59
N PRO A 80 46.71 -19.36 2.58
CA PRO A 80 45.50 -18.59 2.81
C PRO A 80 45.23 -17.68 1.61
N LEU A 81 44.01 -17.70 1.09
CA LEU A 81 43.56 -16.77 0.05
C LEU A 81 43.30 -15.41 0.70
N LEU A 82 44.16 -14.43 0.44
CA LEU A 82 43.87 -13.01 0.70
C LEU A 82 43.12 -12.41 -0.50
N PRO A 83 42.09 -11.57 -0.30
CA PRO A 83 41.40 -10.89 -1.39
C PRO A 83 42.31 -9.91 -2.11
N ARG A 84 42.27 -9.94 -3.44
CA ARG A 84 43.02 -9.07 -4.34
C ARG A 84 42.52 -7.63 -4.25
N SER A 85 43.39 -6.68 -3.92
CA SER A 85 43.10 -5.26 -4.06
C SER A 85 43.09 -4.89 -5.55
N GLY A 86 41.91 -4.55 -6.07
CA GLY A 86 41.71 -4.05 -7.43
C GLY A 86 40.78 -2.85 -7.39
N LYS A 87 41.32 -1.71 -7.81
CA LYS A 87 40.64 -0.41 -7.89
C LYS A 87 39.60 -0.41 -9.04
N GLU A 88 38.47 0.23 -8.74
CA GLU A 88 37.61 0.99 -9.67
C GLU A 88 36.91 0.25 -10.82
N ASP A 89 35.66 -0.18 -10.56
CA ASP A 89 34.50 0.03 -11.43
C ASP A 89 33.23 -0.03 -10.55
N ARG A 90 32.66 1.14 -10.22
CA ARG A 90 31.51 1.29 -9.31
C ARG A 90 30.18 1.08 -10.02
N THR A 91 29.98 -0.09 -10.62
CA THR A 91 28.63 -0.66 -10.74
C THR A 91 28.38 -1.46 -9.48
N SER A 92 27.58 -0.91 -8.57
CA SER A 92 27.28 -1.42 -7.23
C SER A 92 26.84 -2.89 -7.23
N PHE A 93 27.80 -3.80 -7.08
CA PHE A 93 27.56 -5.12 -6.53
C PHE A 93 27.24 -4.95 -5.04
N VAL A 94 25.96 -4.80 -4.73
CA VAL A 94 25.46 -5.06 -3.37
C VAL A 94 25.69 -6.55 -3.12
N PRO A 95 26.41 -6.97 -2.05
CA PRO A 95 26.44 -8.37 -1.66
C PRO A 95 25.07 -8.69 -1.04
N THR A 96 24.05 -8.88 -1.87
CA THR A 96 22.79 -9.44 -1.44
C THR A 96 23.09 -10.88 -1.04
N LEU A 97 23.02 -11.18 0.26
CA LEU A 97 22.94 -12.56 0.75
C LEU A 97 21.66 -13.18 0.20
N TYR A 98 21.70 -13.63 -1.05
CA TYR A 98 20.61 -14.34 -1.71
C TYR A 98 20.56 -15.74 -1.11
N ARG A 99 19.98 -15.86 0.09
CA ARG A 99 19.61 -17.15 0.63
C ARG A 99 18.45 -17.65 -0.24
N PRO A 100 18.59 -18.79 -0.92
CA PRO A 100 17.47 -19.37 -1.65
C PRO A 100 16.28 -19.48 -0.69
N VAL A 101 15.07 -19.17 -1.17
CA VAL A 101 13.82 -19.41 -0.43
C VAL A 101 13.70 -20.92 -0.18
N HIS A 102 14.33 -21.40 0.87
CA HIS A 102 14.05 -22.73 1.40
C HIS A 102 12.60 -22.70 1.87
N VAL A 103 11.84 -23.73 1.52
CA VAL A 103 10.40 -23.86 1.81
C VAL A 103 10.18 -23.51 3.29
N ALA A 104 9.43 -22.44 3.57
CA ALA A 104 8.99 -22.17 4.94
C ALA A 104 8.36 -23.45 5.46
N LYS A 105 8.75 -23.91 6.66
CA LYS A 105 8.16 -25.11 7.25
C LYS A 105 6.70 -24.81 7.61
N PHE A 106 5.80 -25.10 6.67
CA PHE A 106 4.35 -25.08 6.89
C PHE A 106 3.95 -26.38 7.60
N ARG A 107 3.03 -26.28 8.56
CA ARG A 107 2.57 -27.42 9.36
C ARG A 107 1.64 -28.34 8.56
N ASN A 108 0.91 -27.79 7.60
CA ASN A 108 -0.06 -28.52 6.78
C ASN A 108 -0.23 -27.88 5.39
N GLU A 109 -0.97 -28.55 4.51
CA GLU A 109 -1.26 -28.08 3.15
C GLU A 109 -2.07 -26.77 3.14
N GLN A 110 -2.98 -26.58 4.10
CA GLN A 110 -3.82 -25.37 4.17
C GLN A 110 -2.99 -24.11 4.44
N GLU A 111 -1.99 -24.19 5.32
CA GLU A 111 -1.03 -23.11 5.55
C GLU A 111 -0.22 -22.78 4.30
N HIS A 112 0.22 -23.81 3.58
CA HIS A 112 0.94 -23.61 2.33
C HIS A 112 0.04 -22.91 1.30
N LEU A 113 -1.22 -23.32 1.18
CA LEU A 113 -2.20 -22.68 0.30
C LEU A 113 -2.48 -21.23 0.70
N GLY A 114 -2.64 -20.93 2.00
CA GLY A 114 -2.81 -19.56 2.48
C GLY A 114 -1.60 -18.67 2.17
N PHE A 115 -0.40 -19.20 2.31
CA PHE A 115 0.83 -18.51 1.91
C PHE A 115 0.92 -18.31 0.39
N LEU A 116 0.57 -19.32 -0.41
CA LEU A 116 0.54 -19.20 -1.87
C LEU A 116 -0.48 -18.16 -2.31
N SER A 117 -1.66 -18.13 -1.70
CA SER A 117 -2.68 -17.11 -1.91
C SER A 117 -2.19 -15.71 -1.59
N PHE A 118 -1.45 -15.54 -0.49
CA PHE A 118 -0.81 -14.27 -0.18
C PHE A 118 0.17 -13.88 -1.30
N ARG A 119 1.10 -14.79 -1.64
CA ARG A 119 2.09 -14.53 -2.70
C ARG A 119 1.45 -14.17 -4.03
N ASN A 120 0.37 -14.87 -4.39
CA ASN A 120 -0.43 -14.64 -5.58
C ASN A 120 -1.89 -15.09 -5.33
N PRO A 121 -2.91 -14.24 -5.48
CA PRO A 121 -2.85 -12.91 -6.09
C PRO A 121 -2.66 -11.72 -5.12
N THR A 122 -2.67 -11.93 -3.79
CA THR A 122 -2.81 -10.82 -2.82
C THR A 122 -1.74 -9.74 -2.95
N ILE A 123 -0.45 -10.08 -3.09
CA ILE A 123 0.63 -9.08 -3.25
C ILE A 123 0.40 -8.13 -4.43
N SER A 124 -0.09 -8.65 -5.56
CA SER A 124 -0.35 -7.85 -6.76
C SER A 124 -1.48 -6.84 -6.54
N GLU A 125 -2.41 -7.15 -5.65
CA GLU A 125 -3.56 -6.30 -5.34
C GLU A 125 -3.19 -5.28 -4.26
N LEU A 126 -2.42 -5.68 -3.24
CA LEU A 126 -1.89 -4.79 -2.20
C LEU A 126 -1.03 -3.66 -2.77
N SER A 127 -0.22 -3.94 -3.80
CA SER A 127 0.73 -2.98 -4.37
C SER A 127 0.13 -2.09 -5.47
N SER A 128 -1.05 -2.45 -6.01
CA SER A 128 -1.73 -1.70 -7.08
C SER A 128 -0.77 -1.20 -8.19
N LEU A 129 -0.76 0.11 -8.49
CA LEU A 129 0.09 0.74 -9.50
C LEU A 129 1.57 0.83 -9.12
N PHE A 130 1.92 0.68 -7.85
CA PHE A 130 3.28 0.93 -7.35
C PHE A 130 3.91 -0.36 -6.80
N PRO A 131 4.72 -1.08 -7.61
CA PRO A 131 5.44 -2.25 -7.13
C PRO A 131 6.26 -1.90 -5.89
N SER A 132 6.26 -2.81 -4.91
CA SER A 132 7.04 -2.63 -3.68
C SER A 132 7.70 -3.93 -3.27
N SER A 133 9.00 -3.87 -3.06
CA SER A 133 9.81 -4.94 -2.46
C SER A 133 9.40 -5.26 -1.02
N LEU A 134 8.59 -4.42 -0.37
CA LEU A 134 8.00 -4.71 0.93
C LEU A 134 7.33 -6.09 0.94
N TRP A 135 6.45 -6.31 -0.03
CA TRP A 135 5.60 -7.48 -0.09
C TRP A 135 6.34 -8.68 -0.70
N GLU A 136 7.07 -8.45 -1.79
CA GLU A 136 7.72 -9.52 -2.56
C GLU A 136 9.03 -10.03 -1.94
N ARG A 137 9.67 -9.22 -1.10
CA ARG A 137 10.98 -9.51 -0.51
C ARG A 137 10.96 -9.44 1.01
N VAL A 138 10.74 -8.25 1.59
CA VAL A 138 10.91 -7.99 3.03
C VAL A 138 10.03 -8.91 3.88
N ILE A 139 8.73 -8.94 3.58
CA ILE A 139 7.75 -9.73 4.33
C ILE A 139 7.92 -11.23 4.08
N LEU A 140 8.15 -11.66 2.83
CA LEU A 140 8.34 -13.08 2.53
C LEU A 140 9.63 -13.65 3.15
N GLN A 141 10.69 -12.84 3.25
CA GLN A 141 11.92 -13.22 3.97
C GLN A 141 11.64 -13.33 5.48
N ALA A 142 10.93 -12.36 6.07
CA ALA A 142 10.56 -12.40 7.49
C ALA A 142 9.69 -13.61 7.86
N CYS A 143 8.85 -14.11 6.94
CA CYS A 143 8.09 -15.35 7.14
C CYS A 143 8.97 -16.59 7.38
N GLN A 144 10.22 -16.60 6.91
CA GLN A 144 11.13 -17.74 7.10
C GLN A 144 11.65 -17.80 8.53
N GLU A 145 11.90 -16.63 9.11
CA GLU A 145 12.56 -16.47 10.40
C GLU A 145 11.54 -16.44 11.53
N GLU A 146 10.43 -15.71 11.35
CA GLU A 146 9.45 -15.46 12.40
C GLU A 146 8.13 -16.19 12.19
N THR A 147 7.71 -16.92 13.22
CA THR A 147 6.49 -17.74 13.18
C THR A 147 5.22 -16.90 13.16
N TYR A 148 5.12 -15.83 13.96
CA TYR A 148 3.94 -14.98 13.98
C TYR A 148 3.78 -14.18 12.67
N VAL A 149 4.88 -13.75 12.05
CA VAL A 149 4.83 -13.08 10.73
C VAL A 149 4.29 -14.04 9.68
N ARG A 150 4.72 -15.31 9.72
CA ARG A 150 4.19 -16.35 8.84
C ARG A 150 2.70 -16.60 9.07
N ASP A 151 2.26 -16.72 10.33
CA ASP A 151 0.85 -16.89 10.66
C ASP A 151 0.02 -15.68 10.17
N ALA A 152 0.53 -14.46 10.31
CA ALA A 152 -0.13 -13.24 9.85
C ALA A 152 -0.30 -13.21 8.33
N VAL A 153 0.76 -13.57 7.60
CA VAL A 153 0.73 -13.68 6.13
C VAL A 153 -0.28 -14.73 5.66
N ILE A 154 -0.32 -15.89 6.32
CA ILE A 154 -1.29 -16.95 6.02
C ILE A 154 -2.71 -16.44 6.29
N ALA A 155 -2.93 -15.74 7.40
CA ALA A 155 -4.22 -15.17 7.76
C ALA A 155 -4.70 -14.18 6.69
N VAL A 156 -3.86 -13.22 6.29
CA VAL A 156 -4.17 -12.24 5.25
C VAL A 156 -4.47 -12.93 3.92
N GLY A 157 -3.62 -13.86 3.47
CA GLY A 157 -3.83 -14.58 2.20
C GLY A 157 -5.09 -15.46 2.20
N ALA A 158 -5.42 -16.08 3.33
CA ALA A 158 -6.63 -16.88 3.49
C ALA A 158 -7.90 -16.00 3.49
N LEU A 159 -7.88 -14.87 4.21
CA LEU A 159 -8.99 -13.90 4.22
C LEU A 159 -9.24 -13.36 2.82
N PHE A 160 -8.18 -12.93 2.14
CA PHE A 160 -8.24 -12.40 0.78
C PHE A 160 -8.82 -13.42 -0.22
N SER A 161 -8.42 -14.67 -0.10
CA SER A 161 -8.94 -15.76 -0.94
C SER A 161 -10.40 -16.07 -0.65
N CYS A 162 -10.83 -15.86 0.59
CA CYS A 162 -12.22 -16.02 0.99
C CYS A 162 -13.08 -14.92 0.36
N GLU A 163 -12.62 -13.67 0.46
CA GLU A 163 -13.26 -12.52 -0.18
C GLU A 163 -13.36 -12.73 -1.70
N ARG A 164 -12.26 -13.00 -2.40
CA ARG A 164 -12.34 -13.22 -3.85
C ARG A 164 -13.36 -14.29 -4.26
N ARG A 165 -13.43 -15.41 -3.53
CA ARG A 165 -14.33 -16.52 -3.89
C ARG A 165 -15.81 -16.19 -3.69
N LEU A 166 -16.14 -15.40 -2.67
CA LEU A 166 -17.53 -15.08 -2.37
C LEU A 166 -18.15 -14.08 -3.35
N VAL A 167 -17.35 -13.23 -3.99
CA VAL A 167 -17.89 -12.39 -5.07
C VAL A 167 -18.23 -13.21 -6.29
N PHE A 168 -17.35 -14.14 -6.68
CA PHE A 168 -17.66 -15.09 -7.76
C PHE A 168 -18.94 -15.89 -7.46
N ASP A 169 -19.23 -16.22 -6.19
CA ASP A 169 -20.43 -16.96 -5.81
C ASP A 169 -21.69 -16.07 -5.70
N THR A 170 -21.58 -14.79 -5.33
CA THR A 170 -22.70 -13.83 -5.30
C THR A 170 -23.13 -13.41 -6.70
N GLU A 171 -22.19 -13.21 -7.63
CA GLU A 171 -22.50 -13.06 -9.07
C GLU A 171 -23.23 -14.30 -9.63
N ASN A 172 -22.97 -15.48 -9.06
CA ASN A 172 -23.62 -16.75 -9.39
C ASN A 172 -24.80 -17.13 -8.47
N ARG A 173 -25.32 -16.21 -7.65
CA ARG A 173 -26.49 -16.38 -6.76
C ARG A 173 -26.45 -17.62 -5.84
N LYS A 174 -25.26 -18.05 -5.38
CA LYS A 174 -25.16 -19.13 -4.39
C LYS A 174 -25.24 -18.55 -2.97
N SER A 175 -26.33 -18.86 -2.27
CA SER A 175 -26.53 -18.48 -0.87
C SER A 175 -25.62 -19.30 0.05
N TRP A 176 -24.55 -18.69 0.53
CA TRP A 176 -23.82 -19.16 1.71
C TRP A 176 -24.49 -18.59 2.96
N GLY A 177 -24.61 -19.37 4.03
CA GLY A 177 -25.10 -18.92 5.34
C GLY A 177 -24.12 -17.98 6.05
N GLY A 178 -23.58 -16.98 5.36
CA GLY A 178 -22.54 -16.07 5.83
C GLY A 178 -21.10 -16.54 5.56
N ILE A 179 -20.18 -15.59 5.39
CA ILE A 179 -18.72 -15.81 5.23
C ILE A 179 -18.09 -16.32 6.53
N GLU A 180 -18.67 -15.99 7.68
CA GLU A 180 -18.27 -16.40 9.02
C GLU A 180 -18.25 -17.93 9.19
N ASN A 181 -19.11 -18.61 8.46
CA ASN A 181 -19.22 -20.07 8.46
C ASN A 181 -18.34 -20.71 7.38
N ALA A 182 -17.68 -19.93 6.52
CA ALA A 182 -16.76 -20.45 5.54
C ALA A 182 -15.51 -21.01 6.24
N PRO A 183 -15.12 -22.27 6.00
CA PRO A 183 -13.96 -22.87 6.67
C PRO A 183 -12.66 -22.06 6.50
N ARG A 184 -12.49 -21.40 5.35
CA ARG A 184 -11.32 -20.54 5.07
C ARG A 184 -11.30 -19.26 5.90
N TYR A 185 -12.46 -18.71 6.21
CA TYR A 185 -12.56 -17.52 7.06
C TYR A 185 -12.23 -17.85 8.51
N GLN A 186 -12.78 -18.94 9.05
CA GLN A 186 -12.43 -19.42 10.38
C GLN A 186 -10.93 -19.77 10.50
N PHE A 187 -10.37 -20.37 9.45
CA PHE A 187 -8.94 -20.62 9.34
C PHE A 187 -8.12 -19.31 9.38
N ALA A 188 -8.55 -18.28 8.65
CA ALA A 188 -7.90 -16.96 8.67
C ALA A 188 -7.94 -16.34 10.08
N LEU A 189 -9.10 -16.36 10.75
CA LEU A 189 -9.26 -15.88 12.12
C LEU A 189 -8.39 -16.64 13.13
N GLN A 190 -8.25 -17.95 12.98
CA GLN A 190 -7.41 -18.76 13.86
C GLN A 190 -5.94 -18.36 13.75
N HIS A 191 -5.42 -18.19 12.52
CA HIS A 191 -4.05 -17.74 12.29
C HIS A 191 -3.84 -16.29 12.74
N TYR A 192 -4.83 -15.43 12.56
CA TYR A 192 -4.81 -14.07 13.11
C TYR A 192 -4.73 -14.07 14.64
N GLY A 193 -5.58 -14.84 15.32
CA GLY A 193 -5.55 -14.98 16.79
C GLY A 193 -4.20 -15.51 17.29
N ASN A 194 -3.61 -16.48 16.59
CA ASN A 194 -2.27 -17.00 16.89
C ASN A 194 -1.17 -15.94 16.70
N THR A 195 -1.29 -15.09 15.68
CA THR A 195 -0.39 -13.96 15.43
C THR A 195 -0.39 -13.01 16.62
N ILE A 196 -1.56 -12.52 17.04
CA ILE A 196 -1.69 -11.59 18.17
C ILE A 196 -1.17 -12.23 19.46
N LYS A 197 -1.51 -13.50 19.70
CA LYS A 197 -1.04 -14.24 20.89
C LYS A 197 0.49 -14.33 20.92
N THR A 198 1.11 -14.77 19.83
CA THR A 198 2.56 -14.96 19.75
C THR A 198 3.30 -13.62 19.83
N MET A 199 2.84 -12.61 19.11
CA MET A 199 3.41 -11.25 19.15
C MET A 199 3.39 -10.70 20.58
N ARG A 200 2.28 -10.85 21.31
CA ARG A 200 2.16 -10.42 22.71
C ARG A 200 3.08 -11.19 23.66
N GLN A 201 3.27 -12.49 23.43
CA GLN A 201 4.16 -13.32 24.24
C GLN A 201 5.64 -12.97 24.02
N GLN A 202 6.00 -12.56 22.81
CA GLN A 202 7.36 -12.17 22.46
C GLN A 202 7.66 -10.70 22.79
N LEU A 203 6.65 -9.83 22.89
CA LEU A 203 6.83 -8.41 23.17
C LEU A 203 7.74 -8.09 24.39
N PRO A 204 7.66 -8.82 25.53
CA PRO A 204 8.55 -8.54 26.67
C PRO A 204 10.02 -8.94 26.44
N SER A 205 10.26 -9.94 25.58
CA SER A 205 11.61 -10.43 25.24
C SER A 205 12.20 -9.76 23.99
N MET A 206 11.39 -9.00 23.25
CA MET A 206 11.81 -8.15 22.14
C MET A 206 12.72 -7.03 22.64
N ARG A 207 14.03 -7.27 22.62
CA ARG A 207 15.07 -6.26 22.86
C ARG A 207 16.00 -6.19 21.65
N GLY A 208 16.28 -4.97 21.18
CA GLY A 208 17.23 -4.70 20.11
C GLY A 208 16.62 -4.63 18.71
N ASP A 209 17.48 -4.39 17.73
CA ASP A 209 17.13 -3.93 16.39
C ASP A 209 16.32 -4.97 15.55
N GLN A 210 16.61 -6.28 15.65
CA GLN A 210 15.81 -7.33 14.98
C GLN A 210 14.37 -7.44 15.51
N SER A 211 14.18 -7.13 16.79
CA SER A 211 12.85 -7.16 17.40
C SER A 211 11.96 -6.01 16.94
N LEU A 212 12.56 -4.86 16.61
CA LEU A 212 11.87 -3.73 16.01
C LEU A 212 11.37 -4.06 14.61
N ARG A 213 12.25 -4.56 13.73
CA ARG A 213 11.93 -4.88 12.35
C ARG A 213 10.73 -5.81 12.23
N THR A 214 10.75 -6.91 12.97
CA THR A 214 9.69 -7.93 12.90
C THR A 214 8.39 -7.38 13.48
N MET A 215 8.44 -6.60 14.56
CA MET A 215 7.28 -5.93 15.15
C MET A 215 6.59 -4.99 14.15
N LEU A 216 7.36 -4.19 13.42
CA LEU A 216 6.87 -3.29 12.38
C LEU A 216 6.15 -4.06 11.25
N ILE A 217 6.73 -5.18 10.80
CA ILE A 217 6.09 -6.09 9.84
C ILE A 217 4.77 -6.65 10.40
N GLY A 218 4.78 -7.09 11.66
CA GLY A 218 3.59 -7.56 12.36
C GLY A 218 2.48 -6.52 12.37
N CYS A 219 2.78 -5.28 12.75
CA CYS A 219 1.83 -4.17 12.74
C CYS A 219 1.23 -3.94 11.35
N ILE A 220 2.04 -3.90 10.29
CA ILE A 220 1.55 -3.71 8.91
C ILE A 220 0.57 -4.83 8.51
N LEU A 221 0.88 -6.09 8.82
CA LEU A 221 0.02 -7.22 8.47
C LEU A 221 -1.28 -7.23 9.28
N ILE A 222 -1.22 -6.86 10.57
CA ILE A 222 -2.41 -6.71 11.42
C ILE A 222 -3.30 -5.56 10.93
N VAL A 223 -2.70 -4.41 10.58
CA VAL A 223 -3.40 -3.28 9.95
C VAL A 223 -4.16 -3.74 8.71
N CYS A 224 -3.52 -4.52 7.84
CA CYS A 224 -4.17 -5.07 6.66
C CYS A 224 -5.33 -6.00 7.02
N PHE A 225 -5.11 -6.95 7.93
CA PHE A 225 -6.13 -7.92 8.33
C PHE A 225 -7.35 -7.24 8.97
N GLU A 226 -7.13 -6.31 9.89
CA GLU A 226 -8.20 -5.57 10.56
C GLU A 226 -8.93 -4.62 9.60
N ALA A 227 -8.21 -3.95 8.70
CA ALA A 227 -8.83 -3.10 7.67
C ALA A 227 -9.68 -3.90 6.68
N MET A 228 -9.23 -5.08 6.25
CA MET A 228 -10.03 -5.98 5.40
C MET A 228 -11.35 -6.36 6.07
N GLN A 229 -11.28 -6.75 7.35
CA GLN A 229 -12.46 -7.07 8.17
C GLN A 229 -13.34 -5.85 8.50
N GLY A 230 -12.86 -4.62 8.31
CA GLY A 230 -13.57 -3.38 8.67
C GLY A 230 -13.41 -2.96 10.14
N ASN A 231 -12.48 -3.58 10.88
CA ASN A 231 -12.17 -3.23 12.27
C ASN A 231 -11.19 -2.05 12.33
N TYR A 232 -11.60 -0.88 11.83
CA TYR A 232 -10.68 0.25 11.65
C TYR A 232 -10.10 0.82 12.94
N VAL A 233 -10.83 0.77 14.06
CA VAL A 233 -10.30 1.21 15.37
C VAL A 233 -9.05 0.40 15.74
N GLN A 234 -9.11 -0.93 15.60
CA GLN A 234 -7.99 -1.82 15.88
C GLN A 234 -6.87 -1.61 14.86
N SER A 235 -7.23 -1.48 13.58
CA SER A 235 -6.28 -1.18 12.51
C SER A 235 -5.49 0.11 12.79
N VAL A 236 -6.18 1.22 13.09
CA VAL A 236 -5.56 2.51 13.43
C VAL A 236 -4.72 2.41 14.70
N THR A 237 -5.18 1.69 15.72
CA THR A 237 -4.40 1.46 16.95
C THR A 237 -3.05 0.80 16.64
N HIS A 238 -3.04 -0.24 15.81
CA HIS A 238 -1.81 -0.91 15.39
C HIS A 238 -0.92 -0.04 14.50
N ALA A 239 -1.53 0.77 13.63
CA ALA A 239 -0.80 1.70 12.77
C ALA A 239 -0.12 2.82 13.55
N VAL A 240 -0.85 3.52 14.42
CA VAL A 240 -0.33 4.61 15.27
C VAL A 240 0.72 4.07 16.24
N GLY A 241 0.45 2.92 16.87
CA GLY A 241 1.43 2.26 17.75
C GLY A 241 2.72 1.88 17.02
N GLY A 242 2.60 1.24 15.85
CA GLY A 242 3.75 0.88 15.02
C GLY A 242 4.53 2.11 14.53
N HIS A 243 3.82 3.16 14.12
CA HIS A 243 4.43 4.44 13.73
C HIS A 243 5.18 5.09 14.89
N GLY A 244 4.59 5.13 16.09
CA GLY A 244 5.22 5.71 17.28
C GLY A 244 6.52 4.99 17.69
N VAL A 245 6.55 3.65 17.58
CA VAL A 245 7.77 2.87 17.82
C VAL A 245 8.83 3.18 16.77
N LEU A 246 8.44 3.25 15.49
CA LEU A 246 9.35 3.64 14.41
C LEU A 246 9.93 5.06 14.64
N GLN A 247 9.09 6.03 15.00
CA GLN A 247 9.50 7.40 15.25
C GLN A 247 10.46 7.53 16.45
N SER A 248 10.20 6.75 17.50
CA SER A 248 11.09 6.69 18.66
C SER A 248 12.48 6.18 18.28
N TRP A 249 12.54 5.16 17.42
CA TRP A 249 13.80 4.62 16.90
C TRP A 249 14.52 5.62 15.97
N LEU A 250 13.82 6.22 15.02
CA LEU A 250 14.37 7.25 14.12
C LEU A 250 14.96 8.43 14.92
N THR A 251 14.23 8.89 15.94
CA THR A 251 14.68 9.98 16.83
C THR A 251 15.91 9.59 17.64
N SER A 252 15.97 8.35 18.14
CA SER A 252 17.13 7.84 18.88
C SER A 252 18.39 7.80 18.00
N LYS A 253 18.27 7.33 16.75
CA LYS A 253 19.40 7.32 15.78
C LYS A 253 19.83 8.73 15.37
N ARG A 254 18.89 9.69 15.32
CA ARG A 254 19.19 11.10 15.04
C ARG A 254 20.03 11.76 16.14
N ARG A 255 19.78 11.39 17.41
CA ARG A 255 20.54 11.91 18.57
C ARG A 255 21.92 11.29 18.73
N SER A 256 22.13 10.06 18.25
CA SER A 256 23.38 9.33 18.46
C SER A 256 24.55 9.81 17.60
N ASN A 257 24.33 10.71 16.62
CA ASN A 257 25.36 11.43 15.84
C ASN A 257 26.61 10.59 15.50
N SER A 258 26.39 9.32 15.10
CA SER A 258 27.50 8.45 14.75
C SER A 258 28.10 8.91 13.41
N PRO A 259 29.43 9.07 13.30
CA PRO A 259 30.10 9.49 12.07
C PRO A 259 29.96 8.49 10.91
N PHE A 260 29.35 7.32 11.16
CA PHE A 260 29.06 6.29 10.16
C PHE A 260 27.72 6.49 9.43
N PHE A 261 26.84 7.38 9.89
CA PHE A 261 25.58 7.67 9.19
C PHE A 261 25.81 8.77 8.13
N THR A 262 25.49 8.49 6.87
CA THR A 262 25.61 9.48 5.79
C THR A 262 24.58 10.59 5.99
N LYS A 263 24.89 11.84 5.64
CA LYS A 263 23.88 12.93 5.61
C LYS A 263 22.74 12.66 4.62
N GLU A 264 22.92 11.68 3.74
CA GLU A 264 22.02 11.34 2.63
C GLU A 264 20.62 10.90 3.09
N TRP A 265 20.49 10.18 4.21
CA TRP A 265 19.16 9.76 4.71
C TRP A 265 18.36 10.92 5.33
N LEU A 266 19.02 12.01 5.75
CA LEU A 266 18.33 13.23 6.18
C LEU A 266 17.82 14.05 4.99
N THR A 267 18.48 13.93 3.83
CA THR A 267 18.15 14.65 2.60
C THR A 267 17.17 13.89 1.71
N CYS A 268 16.99 12.58 1.92
CA CYS A 268 16.03 11.77 1.19
C CYS A 268 14.74 11.56 2.01
N PRO A 269 13.54 11.66 1.38
CA PRO A 269 12.28 11.40 2.06
C PRO A 269 12.11 9.91 2.37
N ALA A 270 11.65 9.61 3.60
CA ALA A 270 11.23 8.27 4.04
C ALA A 270 12.29 7.16 3.90
N THR A 271 13.57 7.50 4.07
CA THR A 271 14.69 6.54 4.10
C THR A 271 15.10 6.19 5.54
N SER A 272 15.55 4.96 5.73
CA SER A 272 16.05 4.44 6.99
C SER A 272 17.47 4.93 7.28
N PRO A 273 17.79 5.34 8.51
CA PRO A 273 19.16 5.62 8.91
C PRO A 273 20.01 4.34 9.00
N ALA A 274 19.41 3.15 9.07
CA ALA A 274 20.09 1.87 9.16
C ALA A 274 19.27 0.80 8.42
N GLU A 275 19.46 0.73 7.10
CA GLU A 275 18.72 -0.18 6.20
C GLU A 275 18.92 -1.66 6.56
N ASP A 276 20.06 -2.01 7.16
CA ASP A 276 20.37 -3.35 7.66
C ASP A 276 19.53 -3.76 8.89
N VAL A 277 18.97 -2.77 9.58
CA VAL A 277 18.12 -2.94 10.76
C VAL A 277 16.64 -2.85 10.39
N VAL A 278 16.24 -1.75 9.76
CA VAL A 278 14.88 -1.49 9.29
C VAL A 278 15.00 -1.03 7.85
N GLU A 279 14.37 -1.74 6.93
CA GLU A 279 14.45 -1.40 5.52
C GLU A 279 13.64 -0.13 5.18
N ASP A 280 14.06 0.60 4.14
CA ASP A 280 13.36 1.78 3.61
C ASP A 280 11.89 1.47 3.30
N GLU A 281 11.59 0.27 2.82
CA GLU A 281 10.23 -0.14 2.49
C GLU A 281 9.30 -0.13 3.70
N LEU A 282 9.81 -0.39 4.91
CA LEU A 282 9.02 -0.30 6.14
C LEU A 282 8.75 1.15 6.51
N VAL A 283 9.76 2.02 6.42
CA VAL A 283 9.60 3.46 6.67
C VAL A 283 8.56 4.07 5.70
N GLN A 284 8.68 3.73 4.42
CA GLN A 284 7.74 4.16 3.38
C GLN A 284 6.34 3.57 3.57
N ALA A 285 6.21 2.34 4.08
CA ALA A 285 4.91 1.76 4.41
C ALA A 285 4.21 2.54 5.52
N PHE A 286 4.92 2.88 6.60
CA PHE A 286 4.35 3.67 7.69
C PHE A 286 4.03 5.09 7.27
N ALA A 287 4.84 5.73 6.41
CA ALA A 287 4.48 7.03 5.85
C ALA A 287 3.14 6.99 5.07
N ARG A 288 2.91 5.93 4.30
CA ARG A 288 1.66 5.76 3.54
C ARG A 288 0.45 5.46 4.42
N ILE A 289 0.62 4.63 5.45
CA ILE A 289 -0.46 4.36 6.42
C ILE A 289 -0.81 5.65 7.16
N ASP A 290 0.20 6.38 7.62
CA ASP A 290 0.07 7.63 8.35
C ASP A 290 -0.74 8.68 7.58
N LEU A 291 -0.44 8.85 6.28
CA LEU A 291 -1.22 9.73 5.40
C LEU A 291 -2.69 9.32 5.32
N GLN A 292 -2.97 8.03 5.13
CA GLN A 292 -4.35 7.55 4.97
C GLN A 292 -5.18 7.65 6.25
N ILE A 293 -4.57 7.52 7.43
CA ILE A 293 -5.25 7.71 8.72
C ILE A 293 -5.74 9.14 8.88
N MET A 294 -4.89 10.12 8.55
CA MET A 294 -5.24 11.54 8.62
C MET A 294 -6.33 11.90 7.60
N GLN A 295 -6.17 11.48 6.34
CA GLN A 295 -7.14 11.77 5.28
C GLN A 295 -8.53 11.22 5.63
N TYR A 296 -8.61 10.03 6.24
CA TYR A 296 -9.88 9.41 6.63
C TYR A 296 -10.41 9.93 7.98
N SER A 297 -9.71 10.89 8.60
CA SER A 297 -10.05 11.52 9.87
C SER A 297 -10.22 10.56 11.06
N LEU A 298 -9.37 9.52 11.13
CA LEU A 298 -9.36 8.56 12.26
C LEU A 298 -8.18 8.75 13.20
N ASP A 299 -7.41 9.82 13.07
CA ASP A 299 -6.17 9.98 13.82
C ASP A 299 -6.44 10.30 15.30
N PRO A 300 -5.99 9.47 16.25
CA PRO A 300 -6.16 9.74 17.67
C PRO A 300 -5.05 10.61 18.28
N ARG A 301 -4.04 11.00 17.51
CA ARG A 301 -2.89 11.73 18.05
C ARG A 301 -3.25 13.15 18.48
N GLY A 302 -2.51 13.66 19.46
CA GLY A 302 -2.72 15.00 20.00
C GLY A 302 -2.09 16.10 19.14
N MET A 303 -2.40 17.36 19.45
CA MET A 303 -1.88 18.53 18.73
C MET A 303 -0.34 18.53 18.68
N GLU A 304 0.33 18.23 19.79
CA GLU A 304 1.80 18.23 19.87
C GLU A 304 2.44 17.20 18.92
N ASP A 305 1.85 16.01 18.81
CA ASP A 305 2.31 14.96 17.89
C ASP A 305 2.19 15.42 16.44
N HIS A 306 1.05 16.03 16.07
CA HIS A 306 0.83 16.56 14.74
C HIS A 306 1.79 17.70 14.41
N LEU A 307 2.05 18.62 15.36
CA LEU A 307 3.03 19.67 15.18
C LEU A 307 4.43 19.08 14.91
N LEU A 308 4.86 18.10 15.71
CA LEU A 308 6.17 17.47 15.54
C LEU A 308 6.30 16.78 14.17
N LEU A 309 5.29 16.00 13.78
CA LEU A 309 5.28 15.26 12.52
C LEU A 309 5.11 16.17 11.30
N GLY A 310 4.47 17.34 11.44
CA GLY A 310 4.39 18.38 10.41
C GLY A 310 5.77 18.93 9.98
N TYR A 311 6.80 18.78 10.82
CA TYR A 311 8.18 19.14 10.50
C TYR A 311 9.07 17.94 10.14
N GLU A 312 8.52 16.73 10.06
CA GLU A 312 9.28 15.55 9.63
C GLU A 312 9.83 15.74 8.21
N GLY A 313 11.08 15.30 7.97
CA GLY A 313 11.73 15.44 6.66
C GLY A 313 12.06 16.88 6.24
N SER A 314 12.13 17.83 7.17
CA SER A 314 12.43 19.24 6.84
C SER A 314 13.74 19.44 6.08
N GLU A 315 14.76 18.62 6.35
CA GLU A 315 16.02 18.65 5.58
C GLU A 315 15.84 18.12 4.16
N ALA A 316 15.04 17.08 3.96
CA ALA A 316 14.68 16.59 2.62
C ALA A 316 13.91 17.64 1.82
N ILE A 317 12.97 18.36 2.45
CA ILE A 317 12.24 19.46 1.81
C ILE A 317 13.18 20.62 1.42
N ARG A 318 14.09 21.02 2.33
CA ARG A 318 15.09 22.07 2.03
C ARG A 318 15.98 21.72 0.84
N ASN A 319 16.29 20.44 0.67
CA ASN A 319 17.15 19.94 -0.40
C ASN A 319 16.35 19.26 -1.52
N MET A 320 15.06 19.56 -1.66
CA MET A 320 14.22 18.96 -2.70
C MET A 320 14.82 19.24 -4.10
N PRO A 321 15.09 18.21 -4.92
CA PRO A 321 15.58 18.38 -6.28
C PRO A 321 14.67 19.25 -7.14
N LEU A 322 15.24 20.00 -8.07
CA LEU A 322 14.47 20.75 -9.08
C LEU A 322 13.79 19.84 -10.11
N GLN A 323 14.29 18.61 -10.26
CA GLN A 323 13.72 17.57 -11.12
C GLN A 323 13.94 16.22 -10.44
N PHE A 324 12.91 15.38 -10.41
CA PHE A 324 13.03 14.02 -9.90
C PHE A 324 13.56 13.08 -10.98
N ALA A 325 14.39 12.11 -10.57
CA ALA A 325 14.98 11.09 -11.43
C ALA A 325 14.01 9.94 -11.74
N SER A 326 12.99 9.72 -10.91
CA SER A 326 12.04 8.62 -11.08
C SER A 326 10.66 8.89 -10.48
N ILE A 327 9.67 8.07 -10.87
CA ILE A 327 8.33 8.08 -10.27
C ILE A 327 8.38 7.67 -8.80
N GLY A 328 9.31 6.78 -8.43
CA GLY A 328 9.51 6.41 -7.02
C GLY A 328 9.97 7.59 -6.17
N GLU A 329 10.93 8.37 -6.67
CA GLU A 329 11.39 9.58 -5.99
C GLU A 329 10.29 10.65 -5.92
N ALA A 330 9.59 10.90 -7.03
CA ALA A 330 8.45 11.82 -7.05
C ALA A 330 7.38 11.42 -6.04
N ARG A 331 7.05 10.12 -5.96
CA ARG A 331 6.12 9.58 -4.98
C ARG A 331 6.57 9.85 -3.55
N SER A 332 7.83 9.59 -3.21
CA SER A 332 8.34 9.79 -1.85
C SER A 332 8.29 11.26 -1.42
N TYR A 333 8.63 12.19 -2.30
CA TYR A 333 8.53 13.63 -2.02
C TYR A 333 7.08 14.10 -1.91
N LEU A 334 6.19 13.67 -2.83
CA LEU A 334 4.78 14.04 -2.77
C LEU A 334 4.10 13.50 -1.51
N ILE A 335 4.36 12.25 -1.11
CA ILE A 335 3.87 11.70 0.16
C ILE A 335 4.40 12.50 1.35
N LEU A 336 5.68 12.88 1.34
CA LEU A 336 6.25 13.69 2.43
C LEU A 336 5.55 15.04 2.55
N VAL A 337 5.38 15.76 1.44
CA VAL A 337 4.71 17.06 1.42
C VAL A 337 3.24 16.93 1.82
N ASP A 338 2.53 15.93 1.30
CA ASP A 338 1.14 15.67 1.67
C ASP A 338 1.01 15.37 3.16
N ARG A 339 1.83 14.47 3.71
CA ARG A 339 1.82 14.16 5.15
C ARG A 339 2.05 15.40 6.01
N ARG A 340 3.04 16.22 5.66
CA ARG A 340 3.32 17.47 6.39
C ARG A 340 2.13 18.42 6.33
N THR A 341 1.48 18.51 5.17
CA THR A 341 0.27 19.31 4.97
C THR A 341 -0.88 18.81 5.86
N TRP A 342 -1.15 17.50 5.85
CA TRP A 342 -2.21 16.90 6.66
C TRP A 342 -1.92 17.03 8.17
N HIS A 343 -0.68 16.85 8.62
CA HIS A 343 -0.31 17.11 10.01
C HIS A 343 -0.47 18.58 10.40
N PHE A 344 -0.10 19.50 9.53
CA PHE A 344 -0.35 20.93 9.75
C PHE A 344 -1.83 21.21 9.90
N LEU A 345 -2.67 20.70 8.99
CA LEU A 345 -4.12 20.81 9.08
C LEU A 345 -4.58 20.25 10.44
N SER A 346 -4.36 18.97 10.73
CA SER A 346 -4.79 18.36 12.00
C SER A 346 -4.35 19.12 13.25
N SER A 347 -3.10 19.63 13.30
CA SER A 347 -2.64 20.45 14.42
C SER A 347 -3.43 21.74 14.58
N PHE A 348 -3.81 22.35 13.47
CA PHE A 348 -4.64 23.55 13.46
C PHE A 348 -6.07 23.24 13.91
N ALA A 349 -6.72 22.17 13.41
CA ALA A 349 -8.06 21.75 13.89
C ALA A 349 -8.08 21.59 15.41
N LEU A 350 -7.11 20.82 15.93
CA LEU A 350 -7.05 20.53 17.35
C LEU A 350 -6.82 21.81 18.17
N SER A 351 -5.97 22.73 17.68
CA SER A 351 -5.76 24.03 18.35
C SER A 351 -7.03 24.88 18.41
N GLN A 352 -7.87 24.81 17.38
CA GLN A 352 -9.14 25.53 17.34
C GLN A 352 -10.15 24.87 18.29
N TYR A 353 -10.23 23.54 18.29
CA TYR A 353 -11.06 22.79 19.21
C TYR A 353 -10.70 23.06 20.69
N GLU A 354 -9.40 23.06 21.05
CA GLU A 354 -8.94 23.36 22.42
C GLU A 354 -9.30 24.79 22.87
N LYS A 355 -9.21 25.78 21.98
CA LYS A 355 -9.60 27.17 22.26
C LYS A 355 -11.11 27.35 22.44
N ARG A 356 -11.92 26.54 21.77
CA ARG A 356 -13.39 26.65 21.73
C ARG A 356 -14.09 26.10 22.99
N GLY A 357 -13.46 25.19 23.74
CA GLY A 357 -14.17 24.43 24.77
C GLY A 357 -15.26 23.52 24.17
N ARG A 358 -16.01 22.79 25.01
CA ARG A 358 -17.07 21.84 24.56
C ARG A 358 -18.39 22.52 24.15
N GLU A 359 -18.38 23.76 23.68
CA GLU A 359 -19.60 24.46 23.23
C GLU A 359 -19.73 24.38 21.70
N GLU A 360 -20.89 23.91 21.23
CA GLU A 360 -21.12 23.39 19.86
C GLU A 360 -21.38 24.46 18.77
N ASP A 361 -21.45 25.75 19.10
CA ASP A 361 -21.97 26.80 18.20
C ASP A 361 -21.18 28.12 18.24
N ILE A 362 -19.91 28.12 17.80
CA ILE A 362 -19.17 29.37 17.57
C ILE A 362 -18.55 29.39 16.16
N ASP A 363 -18.93 30.42 15.41
CA ASP A 363 -18.49 30.77 14.06
C ASP A 363 -16.96 30.93 13.97
N VAL A 364 -16.32 29.99 13.28
CA VAL A 364 -14.85 29.86 13.10
C VAL A 364 -14.21 31.10 12.47
N SER A 365 -14.98 31.83 11.65
CA SER A 365 -14.50 32.99 10.89
C SER A 365 -14.19 34.22 11.77
N LYS A 366 -14.75 34.29 12.97
CA LYS A 366 -14.68 35.50 13.82
C LYS A 366 -13.48 35.53 14.77
N HIS A 367 -12.81 34.40 14.99
CA HIS A 367 -11.81 34.27 16.06
C HIS A 367 -10.43 33.75 15.61
N THR A 368 -10.25 33.48 14.32
CA THR A 368 -8.93 33.14 13.78
C THR A 368 -8.45 34.21 12.82
N ASP A 369 -7.27 34.76 13.07
CA ASP A 369 -6.58 35.53 12.03
C ASP A 369 -6.06 34.56 10.97
N LEU A 370 -6.92 34.25 10.00
CA LEU A 370 -6.59 33.45 8.82
C LEU A 370 -5.29 33.93 8.16
N ASN A 371 -5.00 35.24 8.23
CA ASN A 371 -3.80 35.80 7.61
C ASN A 371 -2.53 35.41 8.35
N ASP A 372 -2.55 35.28 9.68
CA ASP A 372 -1.39 34.80 10.45
C ASP A 372 -1.08 33.33 10.13
N VAL A 373 -2.11 32.49 10.03
CA VAL A 373 -1.98 31.06 9.67
C VAL A 373 -1.49 30.90 8.23
N LEU A 374 -2.10 31.62 7.28
CA LEU A 374 -1.70 31.62 5.88
C LEU A 374 -0.31 32.22 5.67
N SER A 375 0.09 33.22 6.47
CA SER A 375 1.44 33.82 6.39
C SER A 375 2.55 32.86 6.84
N LYS A 376 2.19 31.86 7.66
CA LYS A 376 3.08 30.80 8.15
C LYS A 376 2.98 29.52 7.30
N ASP A 377 2.03 29.44 6.37
CA ASP A 377 1.81 28.27 5.52
C ASP A 377 2.82 28.23 4.36
N ASN A 378 3.87 27.42 4.54
CA ASN A 378 4.80 27.09 3.47
C ASN A 378 4.37 25.82 2.69
N ASN A 379 3.27 25.15 3.07
CA ASN A 379 2.88 23.88 2.47
C ASN A 379 2.40 24.06 1.03
N ARG A 380 1.67 25.16 0.72
CA ARG A 380 1.29 25.49 -0.67
C ARG A 380 2.49 25.58 -1.60
N ALA A 381 3.54 26.26 -1.16
CA ALA A 381 4.78 26.40 -1.92
C ALA A 381 5.50 25.05 -2.07
N GLN A 382 5.50 24.22 -1.02
CA GLN A 382 6.10 22.88 -1.06
C GLN A 382 5.36 21.93 -2.01
N ILE A 383 4.02 21.95 -2.03
CA ILE A 383 3.20 21.17 -2.97
C ILE A 383 3.54 21.59 -4.39
N TRP A 384 3.52 22.90 -4.67
CA TRP A 384 3.86 23.43 -5.99
C TRP A 384 5.28 23.06 -6.43
N GLN A 385 6.25 23.14 -5.52
CA GLN A 385 7.64 22.78 -5.80
C GLN A 385 7.77 21.29 -6.15
N ALA A 386 7.14 20.40 -5.38
CA ALA A 386 7.16 18.96 -5.65
C ALA A 386 6.47 18.61 -6.97
N GLU A 387 5.30 19.19 -7.26
CA GLU A 387 4.61 19.01 -8.55
C GLU A 387 5.47 19.51 -9.72
N SER A 388 6.11 20.68 -9.56
CA SER A 388 7.00 21.26 -10.56
C SER A 388 8.22 20.38 -10.83
N ALA A 389 8.82 19.80 -9.79
CA ALA A 389 9.96 18.90 -9.90
C ALA A 389 9.59 17.54 -10.53
N ALA A 390 8.35 17.09 -10.37
CA ALA A 390 7.85 15.87 -10.98
C ALA A 390 7.40 16.06 -12.45
N HIS A 391 7.08 17.28 -12.85
CA HIS A 391 6.53 17.57 -14.17
C HIS A 391 7.40 17.13 -15.36
N PRO A 392 8.74 17.28 -15.35
CA PRO A 392 9.59 16.86 -16.46
C PRO A 392 9.49 15.36 -16.75
N ILE A 393 9.52 14.52 -15.71
CA ILE A 393 9.42 13.07 -15.89
C ILE A 393 8.03 12.69 -16.40
N TYR A 394 6.96 13.28 -15.86
CA TYR A 394 5.58 12.96 -16.24
C TYR A 394 5.30 13.19 -17.73
N ARG A 395 5.90 14.23 -18.32
CA ARG A 395 5.74 14.55 -19.76
C ARG A 395 6.40 13.53 -20.69
N THR A 396 7.38 12.78 -20.22
CA THR A 396 8.14 11.83 -21.03
C THR A 396 7.58 10.40 -20.99
N LEU A 397 6.65 10.12 -20.08
CA LEU A 397 6.10 8.77 -19.91
C LEU A 397 5.21 8.39 -21.08
N PRO A 398 5.33 7.16 -21.63
CA PRO A 398 4.42 6.66 -22.64
C PRO A 398 2.99 6.64 -22.11
N ARG A 399 2.05 7.23 -22.86
CA ARG A 399 0.63 7.22 -22.48
C ARG A 399 0.15 5.78 -22.28
N ASN A 400 -0.68 5.58 -21.24
CA ASN A 400 -1.18 4.28 -20.80
C ASN A 400 -0.14 3.29 -20.25
N SER A 401 1.14 3.66 -20.13
CA SER A 401 2.08 2.83 -19.35
C SER A 401 1.70 2.81 -17.87
N ARG A 402 2.16 1.80 -17.13
CA ARG A 402 1.92 1.72 -15.68
C ARG A 402 2.44 2.95 -14.95
N GLU A 403 3.63 3.41 -15.34
CA GLU A 403 4.28 4.61 -14.80
C GLU A 403 3.47 5.87 -15.11
N TRP A 404 2.91 6.00 -16.32
CA TRP A 404 2.05 7.13 -16.66
C TRP A 404 0.75 7.15 -15.84
N LYS A 405 0.16 5.97 -15.57
CA LYS A 405 -1.01 5.84 -14.70
C LYS A 405 -0.67 6.17 -13.25
N ALA A 406 0.46 5.67 -12.76
CA ALA A 406 0.99 5.99 -11.44
C ALA A 406 1.24 7.50 -11.28
N ALA A 407 1.89 8.14 -12.27
CA ALA A 407 2.09 9.58 -12.31
C ALA A 407 0.77 10.35 -12.29
N SER A 408 -0.21 9.91 -13.09
CA SER A 408 -1.53 10.54 -13.15
C SER A 408 -2.26 10.46 -11.82
N LEU A 409 -2.15 9.33 -11.11
CA LEU A 409 -2.71 9.19 -9.76
C LEU A 409 -2.03 10.13 -8.76
N LEU A 410 -0.69 10.24 -8.79
CA LEU A 410 0.05 11.17 -7.93
C LEU A 410 -0.36 12.64 -8.19
N GLN A 411 -0.57 13.02 -9.44
CA GLN A 411 -1.05 14.36 -9.78
C GLN A 411 -2.47 14.60 -9.26
N ILE A 412 -3.37 13.62 -9.40
CA ILE A 412 -4.73 13.69 -8.83
C ILE A 412 -4.66 13.91 -7.32
N GLN A 413 -3.86 13.12 -6.61
CA GLN A 413 -3.71 13.22 -5.15
C GLN A 413 -3.16 14.59 -4.71
N ALA A 414 -2.13 15.10 -5.40
CA ALA A 414 -1.54 16.41 -5.11
C ALA A 414 -2.56 17.55 -5.33
N GLN A 415 -3.33 17.50 -6.42
CA GLN A 415 -4.40 18.47 -6.68
C GLN A 415 -5.50 18.41 -5.61
N THR A 416 -5.90 17.21 -5.19
CA THR A 416 -6.86 17.05 -4.08
C THR A 416 -6.34 17.68 -2.79
N THR A 417 -5.07 17.43 -2.41
CA THR A 417 -4.46 18.04 -1.21
C THR A 417 -4.44 19.58 -1.31
N ARG A 418 -4.14 20.13 -2.49
CA ARG A 418 -4.18 21.59 -2.74
C ARG A 418 -5.58 22.18 -2.53
N ILE A 419 -6.61 21.50 -3.01
CA ILE A 419 -8.02 21.90 -2.83
C ILE A 419 -8.39 21.87 -1.34
N TYR A 420 -8.06 20.78 -0.63
CA TYR A 420 -8.32 20.67 0.81
C TYR A 420 -7.63 21.78 1.60
N LEU A 421 -6.35 22.01 1.37
CA LEU A 421 -5.59 23.08 2.05
C LEU A 421 -6.20 24.47 1.83
N HIS A 422 -6.91 24.69 0.71
CA HIS A 422 -7.66 25.92 0.50
C HIS A 422 -8.96 25.96 1.30
N GLY A 423 -9.78 24.92 1.19
CA GLY A 423 -11.11 24.89 1.80
C GLY A 423 -11.12 24.82 3.30
N TRP A 424 -10.12 24.17 3.88
CA TRP A 424 -10.10 23.83 5.30
C TRP A 424 -9.87 25.02 6.23
N LEU A 425 -9.41 26.15 5.69
CA LEU A 425 -9.28 27.41 6.44
C LEU A 425 -10.57 28.26 6.39
N ARG A 426 -11.62 27.80 5.68
CA ARG A 426 -12.82 28.58 5.40
C ARG A 426 -14.00 28.07 6.23
N SER A 427 -14.91 28.98 6.56
CA SER A 427 -16.16 28.68 7.29
C SER A 427 -17.36 28.52 6.37
N ASP A 428 -17.25 29.00 5.13
CA ASP A 428 -18.27 28.82 4.09
C ASP A 428 -18.06 27.51 3.32
N GLU A 429 -19.03 27.11 2.51
CA GLU A 429 -18.95 25.99 1.56
C GLU A 429 -18.79 26.49 0.10
N SER A 430 -18.99 27.80 -0.13
CA SER A 430 -18.86 28.47 -1.44
C SER A 430 -17.45 28.53 -1.99
N TRP A 431 -16.42 28.46 -1.14
CA TRP A 431 -15.01 28.46 -1.55
C TRP A 431 -14.69 27.37 -2.58
N SER A 432 -15.45 26.28 -2.60
CA SER A 432 -15.23 25.14 -3.48
C SER A 432 -15.58 25.42 -4.94
N ASP A 433 -16.46 26.39 -5.20
CA ASP A 433 -16.96 26.69 -6.55
C ASP A 433 -15.82 27.16 -7.49
N GLN A 434 -14.81 27.84 -6.95
CA GLN A 434 -13.65 28.30 -7.73
C GLN A 434 -12.80 27.14 -8.27
N PHE A 435 -12.90 25.94 -7.71
CA PHE A 435 -12.12 24.76 -8.08
C PHE A 435 -12.82 23.88 -9.12
N LEU A 436 -13.89 24.36 -9.74
CA LEU A 436 -14.56 23.62 -10.82
C LEU A 436 -13.60 23.15 -11.93
N PRO A 437 -12.64 23.97 -12.42
CA PRO A 437 -11.67 23.51 -13.43
C PRO A 437 -10.81 22.33 -12.93
N GLU A 438 -10.35 22.39 -11.68
CA GLU A 438 -9.59 21.32 -11.05
C GLU A 438 -10.43 20.06 -10.83
N PHE A 439 -11.68 20.19 -10.37
CA PHE A 439 -12.58 19.05 -10.22
C PHE A 439 -12.83 18.35 -11.54
N GLN A 440 -13.10 19.11 -12.61
CA GLN A 440 -13.28 18.57 -13.94
C GLN A 440 -12.01 17.87 -14.43
N TRP A 441 -10.83 18.45 -14.17
CA TRP A 441 -9.55 17.85 -14.52
C TRP A 441 -9.31 16.53 -13.77
N ILE A 442 -9.58 16.47 -12.46
CA ILE A 442 -9.43 15.25 -11.65
C ILE A 442 -10.37 14.14 -12.17
N VAL A 443 -11.65 14.45 -12.40
CA VAL A 443 -12.61 13.46 -12.93
C VAL A 443 -12.19 12.96 -14.31
N ASN A 444 -11.80 13.87 -15.21
CA ASN A 444 -11.39 13.50 -16.57
C ASN A 444 -10.12 12.66 -16.56
N ARG A 445 -9.09 13.06 -15.80
CA ARG A 445 -7.87 12.27 -15.68
C ARG A 445 -8.13 10.93 -15.01
N GLY A 446 -9.00 10.91 -14.00
CA GLY A 446 -9.45 9.69 -13.33
C GLY A 446 -10.05 8.70 -14.33
N LYS A 447 -10.97 9.15 -15.18
CA LYS A 447 -11.57 8.34 -16.26
C LYS A 447 -10.53 7.74 -17.21
N GLU A 448 -9.50 8.51 -17.60
CA GLU A 448 -8.46 8.02 -18.52
C GLU A 448 -7.68 6.82 -17.97
N ILE A 449 -7.50 6.75 -16.64
CA ILE A 449 -6.73 5.67 -16.00
C ILE A 449 -7.62 4.61 -15.37
N PHE A 450 -8.91 4.88 -15.19
CA PHE A 450 -9.85 3.99 -14.51
C PHE A 450 -10.03 2.62 -15.18
N ASP A 451 -9.80 2.52 -16.50
CA ASP A 451 -9.95 1.27 -17.27
C ASP A 451 -8.80 0.27 -17.12
N ASP A 452 -7.81 0.54 -16.27
CA ASP A 452 -6.77 -0.44 -15.94
C ASP A 452 -7.28 -1.52 -14.96
N ASP A 453 -7.02 -2.79 -15.25
CA ASP A 453 -7.34 -3.91 -14.35
C ASP A 453 -6.70 -3.78 -12.95
N LEU A 454 -5.62 -3.02 -12.82
CA LEU A 454 -4.98 -2.69 -11.54
C LEU A 454 -5.79 -1.71 -10.69
N ILE A 455 -6.63 -0.90 -11.33
CA ILE A 455 -7.45 0.16 -10.73
C ILE A 455 -8.92 -0.28 -10.62
N GLN A 456 -9.45 -0.90 -11.67
CA GLN A 456 -10.89 -1.15 -11.82
C GLN A 456 -11.41 -2.37 -11.06
N ASN A 457 -10.51 -3.31 -10.75
CA ASN A 457 -10.91 -4.64 -10.31
C ASN A 457 -11.72 -4.60 -9.01
N LYS A 458 -12.98 -5.04 -9.13
CA LYS A 458 -14.07 -4.94 -8.16
C LYS A 458 -13.85 -5.69 -6.83
N HIS A 459 -12.72 -6.35 -6.64
CA HIS A 459 -12.49 -7.29 -5.54
C HIS A 459 -11.18 -7.02 -4.78
N ARG A 460 -10.60 -5.83 -4.95
CA ARG A 460 -9.29 -5.49 -4.39
C ARG A 460 -9.38 -4.91 -2.98
N PHE A 461 -8.46 -5.34 -2.13
CA PHE A 461 -7.96 -4.56 -1.02
C PHE A 461 -6.57 -4.04 -1.42
N SER A 462 -6.42 -2.73 -1.51
CA SER A 462 -5.15 -2.05 -1.77
C SER A 462 -4.59 -1.50 -0.47
N PHE A 463 -3.28 -1.65 -0.28
CA PHE A 463 -2.58 -0.98 0.83
C PHE A 463 -2.31 0.49 0.51
N ASP A 464 -2.11 0.78 -0.78
CA ASP A 464 -1.87 2.13 -1.28
C ASP A 464 -3.19 2.89 -1.47
N GLY A 465 -3.20 4.16 -1.08
CA GLY A 465 -4.30 5.08 -1.37
C GLY A 465 -4.42 5.35 -2.87
N GLY A 466 -5.66 5.40 -3.36
CA GLY A 466 -5.98 5.55 -4.77
C GLY A 466 -6.94 6.71 -5.01
N PHE A 467 -8.10 6.41 -5.60
CA PHE A 467 -9.06 7.40 -6.10
C PHE A 467 -10.17 7.74 -5.13
N ILE A 468 -10.37 6.93 -4.08
CA ILE A 468 -11.56 7.06 -3.23
C ILE A 468 -11.57 8.43 -2.56
N HIS A 469 -10.47 8.83 -1.91
CA HIS A 469 -10.36 10.15 -1.30
C HIS A 469 -10.56 11.29 -2.31
N PRO A 470 -9.81 11.39 -3.43
CA PRO A 470 -10.03 12.42 -4.46
C PRO A 470 -11.47 12.54 -4.98
N LEU A 471 -12.10 11.42 -5.30
CA LEU A 471 -13.46 11.44 -5.84
C LEU A 471 -14.50 11.76 -4.76
N GLN A 472 -14.27 11.31 -3.52
CA GLN A 472 -15.10 11.67 -2.36
C GLN A 472 -15.03 13.17 -2.09
N THR A 473 -13.85 13.79 -2.20
CA THR A 473 -13.69 15.25 -2.11
C THR A 473 -14.60 15.96 -3.10
N ILE A 474 -14.58 15.53 -4.36
CA ILE A 474 -15.42 16.12 -5.42
C ILE A 474 -16.90 15.85 -5.14
N GLY A 475 -17.24 14.65 -4.71
CA GLY A 475 -18.61 14.28 -4.35
C GLY A 475 -19.19 15.13 -3.22
N HIS A 476 -18.40 15.56 -2.25
CA HIS A 476 -18.88 16.45 -1.18
C HIS A 476 -18.84 17.93 -1.58
N TYR A 477 -17.77 18.38 -2.25
CA TYR A 477 -17.54 19.81 -2.43
C TYR A 477 -17.90 20.38 -3.81
N CYS A 478 -17.97 19.58 -4.87
CA CYS A 478 -18.38 20.09 -6.19
C CYS A 478 -19.90 20.19 -6.27
N ARG A 479 -20.43 21.39 -6.54
CA ARG A 479 -21.89 21.62 -6.70
C ARG A 479 -22.33 21.71 -8.16
N GLU A 480 -21.41 21.59 -9.11
CA GLU A 480 -21.77 21.43 -10.53
C GLU A 480 -22.38 20.02 -10.76
N PRO A 481 -23.63 19.93 -11.25
CA PRO A 481 -24.39 18.68 -11.30
C PRO A 481 -23.71 17.53 -12.04
N ASN A 482 -23.06 17.80 -13.17
CA ASN A 482 -22.49 16.79 -14.04
C ASN A 482 -21.19 16.24 -13.45
N VAL A 483 -20.25 17.11 -13.09
CA VAL A 483 -18.95 16.75 -12.50
C VAL A 483 -19.15 15.96 -11.21
N ARG A 484 -20.09 16.41 -10.35
CA ARG A 484 -20.41 15.72 -9.08
C ARG A 484 -20.96 14.32 -9.32
N ARG A 485 -21.95 14.16 -10.20
CA ARG A 485 -22.54 12.85 -10.55
C ARG A 485 -21.51 11.93 -11.19
N GLU A 486 -20.64 12.45 -12.04
CA GLU A 486 -19.56 11.65 -12.66
C GLU A 486 -18.55 11.15 -11.62
N ALA A 487 -18.15 11.99 -10.66
CA ALA A 487 -17.27 11.56 -9.57
C ALA A 487 -17.91 10.48 -8.70
N ILE A 488 -19.20 10.65 -8.33
CA ILE A 488 -19.97 9.66 -7.58
C ILE A 488 -20.13 8.35 -8.37
N ALA A 489 -20.38 8.44 -9.69
CA ALA A 489 -20.48 7.27 -10.54
C ALA A 489 -19.15 6.50 -10.62
N LEU A 490 -18.01 7.21 -10.64
CA LEU A 490 -16.69 6.57 -10.54
C LEU A 490 -16.50 5.90 -9.18
N LEU A 491 -16.88 6.54 -8.06
CA LEU A 491 -16.83 5.92 -6.73
C LEU A 491 -17.66 4.63 -6.67
N ARG A 492 -18.89 4.64 -7.21
CA ARG A 492 -19.75 3.44 -7.29
C ARG A 492 -19.11 2.30 -8.08
N ARG A 493 -18.28 2.62 -9.08
CA ARG A 493 -17.55 1.61 -9.86
C ARG A 493 -16.35 1.05 -9.10
N ILE A 494 -15.84 1.76 -8.09
CA ILE A 494 -14.80 1.28 -7.18
C ILE A 494 -15.46 0.42 -6.10
N ALA A 495 -15.55 -0.89 -6.35
CA ALA A 495 -15.94 -1.86 -5.33
C ALA A 495 -14.75 -2.31 -4.46
N ALA A 496 -13.55 -1.76 -4.70
CA ALA A 496 -12.34 -2.04 -3.94
C ALA A 496 -12.27 -1.20 -2.64
N LYS A 497 -11.52 -1.72 -1.66
CA LYS A 497 -11.10 -0.98 -0.46
C LYS A 497 -9.67 -0.47 -0.63
N GLU A 498 -9.43 0.79 -0.30
CA GLU A 498 -8.10 1.39 -0.22
C GLU A 498 -7.75 1.58 1.26
N LEU A 499 -7.23 0.53 1.88
CA LEU A 499 -6.96 0.43 3.31
C LEU A 499 -8.21 0.77 4.17
N PHE A 500 -8.34 2.02 4.62
CA PHE A 500 -9.46 2.51 5.44
C PHE A 500 -10.66 3.00 4.60
N TRP A 501 -10.44 3.24 3.31
CA TRP A 501 -11.42 3.85 2.41
C TRP A 501 -12.27 2.81 1.69
N ASP A 502 -13.59 2.98 1.72
CA ASP A 502 -14.57 2.13 1.02
C ASP A 502 -15.34 2.93 -0.04
N GLY A 503 -15.17 2.56 -1.31
CA GLY A 503 -15.72 3.33 -2.44
C GLY A 503 -17.26 3.37 -2.45
N LEU A 504 -17.92 2.27 -2.08
CA LEU A 504 -19.38 2.18 -2.07
C LEU A 504 -19.99 2.94 -0.89
N MET A 505 -19.33 2.90 0.27
CA MET A 505 -19.71 3.70 1.43
C MET A 505 -19.64 5.19 1.10
N HIS A 506 -18.51 5.65 0.56
CA HIS A 506 -18.35 7.07 0.22
C HIS A 506 -19.24 7.52 -0.93
N ALA A 507 -19.50 6.68 -1.93
CA ALA A 507 -20.50 6.98 -2.95
C ALA A 507 -21.88 7.24 -2.32
N SER A 508 -22.31 6.38 -1.41
CA SER A 508 -23.60 6.50 -0.71
C SER A 508 -23.68 7.77 0.13
N ALA A 509 -22.57 8.13 0.80
CA ALA A 509 -22.45 9.37 1.55
C ALA A 509 -22.59 10.60 0.64
N CYS A 510 -21.83 10.67 -0.46
CA CYS A 510 -21.90 11.78 -1.40
C CYS A 510 -23.29 11.90 -2.06
N GLU A 511 -23.94 10.78 -2.39
CA GLU A 511 -25.30 10.78 -2.94
C GLU A 511 -26.33 11.35 -1.95
N ALA A 512 -26.20 11.02 -0.67
CA ALA A 512 -27.08 11.55 0.37
C ALA A 512 -26.94 13.07 0.51
N GLN A 513 -25.70 13.55 0.62
CA GLN A 513 -25.46 14.99 0.70
C GLN A 513 -25.94 15.72 -0.55
N MET A 514 -25.65 15.17 -1.74
CA MET A 514 -26.10 15.74 -3.01
C MET A 514 -27.62 15.87 -3.03
N LYS A 515 -28.37 14.84 -2.61
CA LYS A 515 -29.84 14.91 -2.54
C LYS A 515 -30.33 16.03 -1.63
N PHE A 516 -29.76 16.17 -0.43
CA PHE A 516 -30.16 17.22 0.52
C PHE A 516 -29.85 18.63 0.00
N GLU A 517 -28.72 18.82 -0.67
CA GLU A 517 -28.35 20.10 -1.27
C GLU A 517 -29.22 20.43 -2.50
N GLU A 518 -29.55 19.43 -3.33
CA GLU A 518 -30.35 19.62 -4.54
C GLU A 518 -31.83 19.98 -4.27
N GLU A 519 -32.35 19.71 -3.06
CA GLU A 519 -33.66 20.23 -2.63
C GLU A 519 -33.71 21.76 -2.61
N GLY A 520 -32.57 22.41 -2.39
CA GLY A 520 -32.41 23.86 -2.36
C GLY A 520 -31.90 24.48 -3.66
N MET A 521 -31.82 23.68 -4.73
CA MET A 521 -31.30 24.13 -6.03
C MET A 521 -32.28 25.08 -6.72
N ASP A 522 -31.78 26.19 -7.24
CA ASP A 522 -32.58 27.13 -8.01
C ASP A 522 -32.85 26.66 -9.45
N ILE A 523 -33.66 27.43 -10.18
CA ILE A 523 -34.03 27.13 -11.58
C ILE A 523 -32.84 27.11 -12.54
N HIS A 524 -31.69 27.69 -12.15
CA HIS A 524 -30.48 27.75 -12.94
C HIS A 524 -29.49 26.63 -12.57
N GLY A 525 -29.85 25.75 -11.64
CA GLY A 525 -28.98 24.67 -11.17
C GLY A 525 -27.95 25.12 -10.13
N PHE A 526 -28.09 26.32 -9.56
CA PHE A 526 -27.20 26.84 -8.54
C PHE A 526 -27.71 26.48 -7.13
N ILE A 527 -26.78 26.11 -6.24
CA ILE A 527 -27.07 25.78 -4.85
C ILE A 527 -26.54 26.92 -3.97
N PRO A 528 -27.43 27.76 -3.40
CA PRO A 528 -27.04 28.85 -2.52
C PRO A 528 -26.31 28.34 -1.28
N GLU A 529 -25.42 29.17 -0.73
CA GLU A 529 -24.66 28.86 0.48
C GLU A 529 -25.57 28.36 1.62
N SER A 530 -26.72 29.00 1.84
CA SER A 530 -27.69 28.62 2.87
C SER A 530 -28.30 27.23 2.71
N HIS A 531 -28.20 26.62 1.53
CA HIS A 531 -28.73 25.29 1.24
C HIS A 531 -27.62 24.22 1.13
N ARG A 532 -26.35 24.60 1.31
CA ARG A 532 -25.22 23.66 1.36
C ARG A 532 -25.17 22.94 2.69
N PHE A 533 -24.64 21.72 2.69
CA PHE A 533 -24.51 20.89 3.88
C PHE A 533 -23.05 20.60 4.19
N GLN A 534 -22.75 20.49 5.49
CA GLN A 534 -21.46 20.07 6.01
C GLN A 534 -21.64 18.76 6.79
N ILE A 535 -20.68 17.85 6.69
CA ILE A 535 -20.64 16.65 7.55
C ILE A 535 -20.30 17.10 8.97
N ARG A 536 -21.06 16.68 9.98
CA ARG A 536 -20.75 16.95 11.41
C ARG A 536 -20.25 15.73 12.16
N GLY A 537 -20.51 14.55 11.60
CA GLY A 537 -20.03 13.31 12.14
C GLY A 537 -20.72 12.14 11.49
N GLY A 538 -20.38 10.96 11.96
CA GLY A 538 -21.03 9.75 11.50
C GLY A 538 -20.70 8.58 12.38
N LYS A 539 -21.53 7.56 12.28
CA LYS A 539 -21.30 6.24 12.85
C LYS A 539 -21.38 5.26 11.71
N VAL A 540 -20.34 4.45 11.54
CA VAL A 540 -20.36 3.40 10.55
C VAL A 540 -20.32 2.07 11.30
N ASP A 541 -21.44 1.36 11.27
CA ASP A 541 -21.52 -0.04 11.69
C ASP A 541 -21.15 -0.91 10.49
N MET A 542 -19.86 -1.21 10.40
CA MET A 542 -19.33 -2.00 9.29
C MET A 542 -19.81 -3.46 9.33
N LEU A 543 -20.23 -3.96 10.50
CA LEU A 543 -20.71 -5.33 10.67
C LEU A 543 -22.12 -5.49 10.08
N ASN A 544 -22.98 -4.50 10.33
CA ASN A 544 -24.34 -4.48 9.80
C ASN A 544 -24.46 -3.72 8.47
N ARG A 545 -23.36 -3.10 8.00
CA ARG A 545 -23.27 -2.27 6.78
C ARG A 545 -24.20 -1.06 6.81
N ILE A 546 -24.33 -0.48 7.99
CA ILE A 546 -25.16 0.70 8.21
C ILE A 546 -24.22 1.84 8.53
N GLY A 547 -24.08 2.77 7.59
CA GLY A 547 -23.48 4.06 7.85
C GLY A 547 -24.57 5.06 8.15
N THR A 548 -24.44 5.80 9.23
CA THR A 548 -25.22 7.00 9.50
C THR A 548 -24.26 8.18 9.47
N ILE A 549 -24.43 9.09 8.51
CA ILE A 549 -23.70 10.36 8.50
C ILE A 549 -24.68 11.46 8.87
N ILE A 550 -24.23 12.36 9.74
CA ILE A 550 -24.95 13.53 10.20
C ILE A 550 -24.45 14.71 9.37
N TYR A 551 -25.39 15.37 8.71
CA TYR A 551 -25.16 16.57 7.93
C TYR A 551 -25.86 17.75 8.60
N ARG A 552 -25.23 18.92 8.56
CA ARG A 552 -25.82 20.18 9.02
C ARG A 552 -25.89 21.15 7.85
N ARG A 553 -27.06 21.72 7.59
CA ARG A 553 -27.21 22.80 6.61
C ARG A 553 -26.51 24.06 7.12
N MET A 554 -25.90 24.81 6.20
CA MET A 554 -25.25 26.09 6.53
C MET A 554 -26.28 27.17 6.88
N GLY A 555 -27.42 27.19 6.20
CA GLY A 555 -28.56 28.03 6.56
C GLY A 555 -29.37 27.50 7.73
N ARG A 556 -30.18 28.37 8.32
CA ARG A 556 -31.16 28.02 9.36
C ARG A 556 -32.52 27.74 8.73
N ASN A 557 -33.34 26.98 9.44
CA ASN A 557 -34.76 26.82 9.13
C ASN A 557 -35.51 28.17 9.24
N GLU A 558 -36.73 28.23 8.70
CA GLU A 558 -37.59 29.43 8.77
C GLU A 558 -37.87 29.88 10.22
N ASP A 559 -37.87 28.94 11.17
CA ASP A 559 -38.04 29.17 12.62
C ASP A 559 -36.73 29.54 13.35
N GLY A 560 -35.61 29.63 12.62
CA GLY A 560 -34.29 29.97 13.15
C GLY A 560 -33.50 28.79 13.75
N THR A 561 -34.04 27.58 13.73
CA THR A 561 -33.37 26.36 14.21
C THR A 561 -32.31 25.86 13.23
N LEU A 562 -31.37 25.04 13.72
CA LEU A 562 -30.40 24.35 12.86
C LEU A 562 -31.08 23.19 12.12
N ASP A 563 -30.83 23.06 10.82
CA ASP A 563 -31.26 21.91 10.02
C ASP A 563 -30.17 20.84 10.05
N GLU A 564 -30.29 19.90 10.98
CA GLU A 564 -29.48 18.69 11.04
C GLU A 564 -30.25 17.50 10.50
N ARG A 565 -29.62 16.79 9.57
CA ARG A 565 -30.19 15.63 8.90
C ARG A 565 -29.24 14.47 9.03
N ASP A 566 -29.76 13.32 9.42
CA ASP A 566 -29.05 12.06 9.34
C ASP A 566 -29.42 11.32 8.05
N SER A 567 -28.41 10.77 7.39
CA SER A 567 -28.63 9.79 6.32
C SER A 567 -28.10 8.45 6.78
N ALA A 568 -29.02 7.55 7.11
CA ALA A 568 -28.71 6.13 7.20
C ALA A 568 -28.66 5.54 5.78
N PHE A 569 -27.50 5.00 5.40
CA PHE A 569 -27.35 4.27 4.15
C PHE A 569 -26.88 2.85 4.43
N HIS A 570 -27.51 1.92 3.71
CA HIS A 570 -27.01 0.57 3.58
C HIS A 570 -26.10 0.57 2.37
N TYR A 571 -24.84 0.20 2.55
CA TYR A 571 -23.93 0.03 1.43
C TYR A 571 -23.72 -1.47 1.20
N GLU A 572 -24.07 -1.92 -0.01
CA GLU A 572 -23.91 -3.31 -0.42
C GLU A 572 -22.43 -3.60 -0.69
N TYR A 573 -21.65 -3.81 0.37
CA TYR A 573 -20.40 -4.52 0.22
C TYR A 573 -20.72 -6.01 0.07
N PRO A 574 -20.15 -6.80 -0.86
CA PRO A 574 -20.48 -8.23 -0.99
C PRO A 574 -20.17 -9.08 0.26
N PHE A 575 -19.56 -8.51 1.30
CA PHE A 575 -18.84 -9.24 2.33
C PHE A 575 -19.36 -9.01 3.75
N GLN A 576 -19.71 -10.13 4.39
CA GLN A 576 -20.01 -10.36 5.82
C GLN A 576 -21.41 -10.02 6.35
N SER A 577 -21.93 -10.94 7.18
CA SER A 577 -23.20 -10.95 7.94
C SER A 577 -22.89 -10.90 9.46
N PRO A 578 -23.85 -10.54 10.33
CA PRO A 578 -23.58 -10.10 11.70
C PRO A 578 -23.09 -11.21 12.63
N ALA A 579 -21.80 -11.15 13.01
CA ALA A 579 -21.29 -11.88 14.15
C ALA A 579 -21.78 -11.23 15.47
N LYS A 580 -22.82 -11.81 16.08
CA LYS A 580 -23.11 -11.61 17.50
C LYS A 580 -22.03 -12.33 18.33
N GLY A 581 -20.97 -11.63 18.73
CA GLY A 581 -19.95 -12.26 19.59
C GLY A 581 -18.71 -11.43 19.84
N HIS A 582 -18.73 -10.69 20.96
CA HIS A 582 -17.59 -10.30 21.79
C HIS A 582 -16.51 -9.38 21.16
N CYS A 583 -16.81 -8.08 21.15
CA CYS A 583 -15.84 -7.08 21.61
C CYS A 583 -16.58 -5.85 22.18
N SER A 584 -17.27 -6.04 23.30
CA SER A 584 -17.78 -4.95 24.14
C SER A 584 -16.83 -4.76 25.32
N MET A 585 -15.60 -4.32 25.07
CA MET A 585 -14.75 -3.79 26.16
C MET A 585 -13.89 -2.63 25.63
N GLY A 586 -14.23 -1.42 26.07
CA GLY A 586 -13.28 -0.31 26.20
C GLY A 586 -13.28 0.78 25.12
N SER A 587 -14.42 1.19 24.57
CA SER A 587 -14.46 2.20 23.48
C SER A 587 -14.88 3.62 23.87
N SER A 588 -15.23 3.93 25.13
CA SER A 588 -15.77 5.27 25.43
C SER A 588 -14.75 6.38 25.22
N ALA A 589 -13.50 6.21 25.66
CA ALA A 589 -12.45 7.22 25.47
C ALA A 589 -12.03 7.37 24.01
N TRP A 590 -11.90 6.26 23.27
CA TRP A 590 -11.53 6.26 21.85
C TRP A 590 -12.62 6.79 20.95
N GLN A 591 -13.88 6.40 21.18
CA GLN A 591 -15.02 6.99 20.45
C GLN A 591 -15.13 8.48 20.75
N THR A 592 -14.89 8.89 22.00
CA THR A 592 -14.86 10.31 22.35
C THR A 592 -13.71 11.03 21.65
N MET A 593 -12.49 10.49 21.62
CA MET A 593 -11.35 11.10 20.90
C MET A 593 -11.57 11.15 19.39
N LEU A 594 -12.15 10.10 18.80
CA LEU A 594 -12.49 10.04 17.38
C LEU A 594 -13.61 11.03 17.03
N LEU A 595 -14.64 11.11 17.88
CA LEU A 595 -15.69 12.11 17.75
C LEU A 595 -15.13 13.52 17.90
N GLN A 596 -14.23 13.75 18.84
CA GLN A 596 -13.53 15.04 19.02
C GLN A 596 -12.67 15.37 17.82
N TYR A 597 -11.97 14.40 17.24
CA TYR A 597 -11.14 14.61 16.06
C TYR A 597 -11.99 14.87 14.82
N VAL A 598 -13.05 14.08 14.60
CA VAL A 598 -14.03 14.30 13.52
C VAL A 598 -14.71 15.67 13.70
N GLN A 599 -15.15 16.01 14.90
CA GLN A 599 -15.68 17.35 15.20
C GLN A 599 -14.63 18.44 14.95
N ALA A 600 -13.37 18.26 15.35
CA ALA A 600 -12.32 19.25 15.09
C ALA A 600 -11.97 19.37 13.60
N MET A 601 -12.07 18.29 12.82
CA MET A 601 -11.80 18.28 11.38
C MET A 601 -12.94 18.85 10.53
N PHE A 602 -14.18 18.82 11.05
CA PHE A 602 -15.40 19.19 10.35
C PHE A 602 -16.17 20.36 11.01
N VAL A 603 -15.62 21.01 12.04
CA VAL A 603 -16.15 22.22 12.69
C VAL A 603 -15.17 23.35 12.52
#